data_AF-X2CBR0-F1
#
_entry.id   AF-X2CBR0-F1
#
_cell.length_a   1.000
_cell.length_b   1.000
_cell.length_c   1.000
_cell.angle_alpha   90.00
_cell.angle_beta   90.00
_cell.angle_gamma   90.00
#
_symmetry.space_group_name_H-M   'P 1'
#
loop_
_entity.id
_entity.type
_entity.pdbx_description
1 polymer ?
#
loop_
_entity_poly.entity_id
_entity_poly.type
_entity_poly.pdbx_seq_one_letter_code
_entity_poly.pdbx_strand_id
1 'polypeptide(L)'
;MTSGSEQDIIKTPEETDTNPDLMAIMGECNETFRIETSYLESLNESGSFPDESDKTPKCYIRCVLMKTGVTTEDGKFIPDVTSQVFASQNIKEQMDGIQNMATACAVDRNESCKCDRSYMFMKCLMESEIKSFMKIM
;
A
#
# COMPACT_ATOMS: atom_id res chain seq x y z
N MET A 1 -2.38 50.52 9.10
CA MET A 1 -1.98 50.62 7.68
C MET A 1 -0.55 50.11 7.60
N THR A 2 -0.35 49.00 6.87
CA THR A 2 0.88 48.52 6.16
C THR A 2 2.21 48.56 6.94
N SER A 3 2.99 47.50 7.14
CA SER A 3 3.58 46.49 6.22
C SER A 3 4.99 46.26 6.83
N GLY A 4 5.46 45.07 7.20
CA GLY A 4 5.97 44.03 6.31
C GLY A 4 7.51 44.10 6.23
N SER A 5 8.20 43.00 6.56
CA SER A 5 9.52 42.49 6.09
C SER A 5 10.07 41.50 7.13
N GLU A 6 9.93 40.19 6.88
CA GLU A 6 10.95 39.30 6.28
C GLU A 6 12.09 38.97 7.24
N GLN A 7 12.01 37.79 7.86
CA GLN A 7 13.17 37.04 8.32
C GLN A 7 13.05 35.63 7.74
N ASP A 8 13.83 35.42 6.69
CA ASP A 8 14.11 34.14 6.07
C ASP A 8 14.65 33.17 7.12
N ILE A 9 13.80 32.25 7.56
CA ILE A 9 14.26 31.05 8.24
C ILE A 9 14.82 30.15 7.14
N ILE A 10 16.15 30.13 7.08
CA ILE A 10 16.98 29.22 6.30
C ILE A 10 16.41 27.80 6.47
N LYS A 11 15.70 27.32 5.45
CA LYS A 11 15.34 25.91 5.32
C LYS A 11 16.64 25.17 5.00
N THR A 12 17.17 24.47 6.00
CA THR A 12 18.23 23.47 5.85
C THR A 12 17.88 22.55 4.67
N PRO A 13 18.86 22.13 3.84
CA PRO A 13 18.58 21.30 2.68
C PRO A 13 17.84 20.05 3.12
N GLU A 14 16.77 19.78 2.38
CA GLU A 14 16.01 18.53 2.35
C GLU A 14 16.96 17.34 2.50
N GLU A 15 17.02 16.75 3.69
CA GLU A 15 17.18 15.31 3.76
C GLU A 15 15.89 14.77 3.15
N THR A 16 15.93 14.45 1.86
CA THR A 16 14.83 13.75 1.21
C THR A 16 14.67 12.43 1.95
N ASP A 17 13.74 12.38 2.89
CA ASP A 17 13.21 11.13 3.42
C ASP A 17 12.63 10.39 2.22
N THR A 18 13.42 9.46 1.66
CA THR A 18 13.07 8.71 0.46
C THR A 18 11.94 7.71 0.72
N ASN A 19 11.35 7.70 1.92
CA ASN A 19 10.18 6.89 2.21
C ASN A 19 8.91 7.61 1.75
N PRO A 20 8.05 6.93 0.97
CA PRO A 20 6.76 7.50 0.62
C PRO A 20 5.94 7.75 1.89
N ASP A 21 5.44 8.98 2.06
CA ASP A 21 4.45 9.29 3.11
C ASP A 21 3.16 8.53 2.80
N LEU A 22 3.02 7.35 3.41
CA LEU A 22 1.90 6.46 3.13
C LEU A 22 0.57 7.09 3.55
N MET A 23 0.54 7.87 4.63
CA MET A 23 -0.70 8.53 5.09
C MET A 23 -1.16 9.58 4.08
N ALA A 24 -0.24 10.39 3.55
CA ALA A 24 -0.56 11.34 2.48
C ALA A 24 -1.04 10.62 1.21
N ILE A 25 -0.37 9.53 0.79
CA ILE A 25 -0.77 8.73 -0.36
C ILE A 25 -2.16 8.12 -0.18
N MET A 26 -2.44 7.55 1.00
CA MET A 26 -3.74 6.97 1.34
C MET A 26 -4.83 8.03 1.30
N GLY A 27 -4.55 9.24 1.78
CA GLY A 27 -5.45 10.40 1.69
C GLY A 27 -5.76 10.76 0.25
N GLU A 28 -4.73 10.97 -0.58
CA GLU A 28 -4.88 11.31 -2.00
C GLU A 28 -5.67 10.25 -2.77
N CYS A 29 -5.39 8.96 -2.52
CA CYS A 29 -6.14 7.87 -3.14
C CYS A 29 -7.61 7.84 -2.71
N ASN A 30 -7.91 8.21 -1.46
CA ASN A 30 -9.28 8.24 -0.95
C ASN A 30 -10.11 9.39 -1.55
N GLU A 31 -9.47 10.50 -1.95
CA GLU A 31 -10.16 11.59 -2.66
C GLU A 31 -10.74 11.12 -4.00
N THR A 32 -10.02 10.24 -4.69
CA THR A 32 -10.42 9.69 -6.00
C THR A 32 -11.30 8.44 -5.85
N PHE A 33 -10.91 7.53 -4.96
CA PHE A 33 -11.59 6.26 -4.70
C PHE A 33 -12.02 6.23 -3.24
N ARG A 34 -13.16 6.85 -2.95
CA ARG A 34 -13.69 6.94 -1.59
C ARG A 34 -14.04 5.55 -1.07
N ILE A 35 -13.45 5.18 0.06
CA ILE A 35 -13.71 3.92 0.73
C ILE A 35 -14.15 4.14 2.17
N GLU A 36 -14.89 3.18 2.69
CA GLU A 36 -15.13 3.04 4.12
C GLU A 36 -13.93 2.36 4.78
N THR A 37 -13.59 2.77 6.00
CA THR A 37 -12.46 2.20 6.76
C THR A 37 -12.58 0.68 6.96
N SER A 38 -13.81 0.18 7.04
CA SER A 38 -14.11 -1.25 7.21
C SER A 38 -13.51 -2.15 6.12
N TYR A 39 -13.28 -1.62 4.91
CA TYR A 39 -12.59 -2.36 3.86
C TYR A 39 -11.13 -2.64 4.21
N LEU A 40 -10.42 -1.66 4.77
CA LEU A 40 -9.02 -1.81 5.18
C LEU A 40 -8.88 -2.64 6.46
N GLU A 41 -9.79 -2.45 7.41
CA GLU A 41 -9.85 -3.25 8.65
C GLU A 41 -10.06 -4.73 8.32
N SER A 42 -11.09 -5.05 7.53
CA SER A 42 -11.38 -6.42 7.12
C SER A 42 -10.25 -7.05 6.32
N LEU A 43 -9.58 -6.28 5.45
CA LEU A 43 -8.43 -6.76 4.69
C LEU A 43 -7.25 -7.10 5.62
N ASN A 44 -6.96 -6.27 6.61
CA ASN A 44 -5.88 -6.52 7.57
C ASN A 44 -6.18 -7.69 8.51
N GLU A 45 -7.44 -7.87 8.91
CA GLU A 45 -7.84 -8.92 9.85
C GLU A 45 -8.06 -10.28 9.19
N SER A 46 -8.65 -10.30 8.00
CA SER A 46 -9.12 -11.53 7.33
C SER A 46 -8.43 -11.83 6.01
N GLY A 47 -7.68 -10.87 5.47
CA GLY A 47 -7.11 -10.94 4.13
C GLY A 47 -8.10 -10.65 2.99
N SER A 48 -9.35 -10.30 3.28
CA SER A 48 -10.38 -10.05 2.27
C SER A 48 -11.23 -8.80 2.57
N PHE A 49 -11.87 -8.25 1.54
CA PHE A 49 -12.87 -7.20 1.69
C PHE A 49 -14.24 -7.75 2.12
N PRO A 50 -15.06 -6.94 2.83
CA PRO A 50 -16.42 -7.32 3.22
C PRO A 50 -17.35 -7.51 2.02
N ASP A 51 -17.17 -6.72 0.95
CA ASP A 51 -17.82 -6.90 -0.34
C ASP A 51 -16.78 -6.90 -1.47
N GLU A 52 -16.44 -8.09 -1.96
CA GLU A 52 -15.49 -8.24 -3.07
C GLU A 52 -16.10 -7.92 -4.44
N SER A 53 -17.39 -7.60 -4.53
CA SER A 53 -18.01 -7.14 -5.78
C SER A 53 -17.78 -5.65 -6.03
N ASP A 54 -17.55 -4.87 -4.96
CA ASP A 54 -17.23 -3.45 -5.07
C ASP A 54 -15.83 -3.25 -5.68
N LYS A 55 -15.79 -2.44 -6.75
CA LYS A 55 -14.55 -2.12 -7.48
C LYS A 55 -13.81 -0.92 -6.88
N THR A 56 -14.52 -0.03 -6.20
CA THR A 56 -13.96 1.20 -5.63
C THR A 56 -12.80 0.91 -4.68
N PRO A 57 -12.93 0.03 -3.67
CA PRO A 57 -11.84 -0.28 -2.76
C PRO A 57 -10.68 -1.03 -3.42
N LYS A 58 -10.95 -1.80 -4.48
CA LYS A 58 -9.88 -2.44 -5.26
C LYS A 58 -9.06 -1.42 -6.04
N CYS A 59 -9.71 -0.40 -6.59
CA CYS A 59 -9.03 0.69 -7.28
C CYS A 59 -8.31 1.62 -6.30
N TYR A 60 -8.83 1.78 -5.07
CA TYR A 60 -8.10 2.42 -3.97
C TYR A 60 -6.77 1.70 -3.69
N ILE A 61 -6.79 0.37 -3.49
CA ILE A 61 -5.56 -0.43 -3.31
C ILE A 61 -4.61 -0.23 -4.48
N ARG A 62 -5.10 -0.29 -5.72
CA ARG A 62 -4.29 -0.01 -6.90
C ARG A 62 -3.60 1.36 -6.82
N CYS A 63 -4.34 2.40 -6.47
CA CYS A 63 -3.79 3.75 -6.37
C CYS A 63 -2.63 3.81 -5.36
N VAL A 64 -2.79 3.21 -4.19
CA VAL A 64 -1.75 3.17 -3.15
C VAL A 64 -0.52 2.39 -3.64
N LEU A 65 -0.71 1.22 -4.27
CA LEU A 65 0.40 0.42 -4.79
C LEU A 65 1.16 1.12 -5.94
N MET A 66 0.46 1.90 -6.77
CA MET A 66 1.08 2.68 -7.84
C MET A 66 1.95 3.80 -7.27
N LYS A 67 1.42 4.56 -6.30
CA LYS A 67 2.10 5.72 -5.71
C LYS A 67 3.28 5.34 -4.83
N THR A 68 3.23 4.18 -4.20
CA THR A 68 4.36 3.61 -3.44
C THR A 68 5.38 2.90 -4.32
N GLY A 69 5.13 2.77 -5.62
CA GLY A 69 6.01 2.07 -6.57
C GLY A 69 5.97 0.54 -6.48
N VAL A 70 5.08 -0.04 -5.66
CA VAL A 70 4.89 -1.48 -5.54
C VAL A 70 4.39 -2.10 -6.85
N THR A 71 3.65 -1.34 -7.65
CA THR A 71 3.24 -1.79 -8.99
C THR A 71 3.52 -0.74 -10.04
N THR A 72 3.90 -1.22 -11.23
CA THR A 72 4.04 -0.43 -12.44
C THR A 72 2.68 -0.11 -13.07
N GLU A 73 2.66 0.80 -14.03
CA GLU A 73 1.41 1.18 -14.71
C GLU A 73 0.75 0.01 -15.45
N ASP A 74 1.53 -0.89 -16.04
CA ASP A 74 1.08 -2.13 -16.69
C ASP A 74 0.61 -3.21 -15.70
N GLY A 75 0.81 -2.99 -14.39
CA GLY A 75 0.31 -3.86 -13.33
C GLY A 75 1.24 -5.03 -13.02
N LYS A 76 2.55 -4.85 -13.21
CA LYS A 76 3.59 -5.75 -12.70
C LYS A 76 3.93 -5.35 -11.27
N PHE A 77 4.08 -6.32 -10.38
CA PHE A 77 4.45 -6.07 -8.98
C PHE A 77 5.96 -6.15 -8.79
N ILE A 78 6.47 -5.36 -7.83
CA ILE A 78 7.88 -5.21 -7.51
C ILE A 78 8.08 -5.68 -6.05
N PRO A 79 8.45 -6.96 -5.82
CA PRO A 79 8.48 -7.55 -4.47
C PRO A 79 9.47 -6.90 -3.49
N ASP A 80 10.62 -6.44 -3.97
CA ASP A 80 11.62 -5.74 -3.17
C ASP A 80 11.09 -4.38 -2.68
N VAL A 81 10.41 -3.63 -3.54
CA VAL A 81 9.73 -2.38 -3.15
C VAL A 81 8.58 -2.66 -2.18
N THR A 82 7.83 -3.75 -2.39
CA THR A 82 6.79 -4.19 -1.43
C THR A 82 7.36 -4.37 -0.03
N SER A 83 8.50 -5.07 0.09
CA SER A 83 9.15 -5.29 1.38
C SER A 83 9.64 -4.00 2.03
N GLN A 84 10.19 -3.07 1.24
CA GLN A 84 10.66 -1.77 1.72
C GLN A 84 9.52 -0.91 2.25
N VAL A 85 8.41 -0.84 1.52
CA VAL A 85 7.23 -0.06 1.93
C VAL A 85 6.68 -0.59 3.25
N PHE A 86 6.49 -1.90 3.40
CA PHE A 86 5.99 -2.48 4.65
C PHE A 86 6.95 -2.28 5.83
N ALA A 87 8.26 -2.34 5.60
CA ALA A 87 9.26 -2.08 6.62
C ALA A 87 9.28 -0.59 7.06
N SER A 88 9.22 0.35 6.10
CA SER A 88 9.32 1.79 6.37
C SER A 88 8.21 2.34 7.26
N GLN A 89 7.05 1.70 7.27
CA GLN A 89 5.86 2.20 7.95
C GLN A 89 5.68 1.59 9.35
N ASN A 90 6.65 0.79 9.82
CA ASN A 90 6.48 -0.09 10.98
C ASN A 90 5.18 -0.91 10.89
N ILE A 91 4.66 -1.14 9.66
CA ILE A 91 3.40 -1.86 9.43
C ILE A 91 3.52 -3.29 9.90
N LYS A 92 4.75 -3.81 10.13
CA LYS A 92 5.02 -4.86 11.12
C LYS A 92 6.52 -5.09 11.35
N GLU A 93 6.91 -5.10 12.62
CA GLU A 93 8.09 -5.84 13.13
C GLU A 93 7.96 -7.37 12.97
N GLN A 94 6.89 -7.88 12.35
CA GLN A 94 6.45 -9.28 12.45
C GLN A 94 6.20 -10.01 11.12
N MET A 95 6.37 -9.35 9.95
CA MET A 95 6.25 -10.05 8.67
C MET A 95 7.64 -10.52 8.19
N ASP A 96 8.13 -11.61 8.77
CA ASP A 96 9.33 -12.24 8.24
C ASP A 96 9.06 -12.75 6.80
N GLY A 97 9.96 -12.39 5.88
CA GLY A 97 9.88 -12.88 4.50
C GLY A 97 8.83 -12.21 3.60
N ILE A 98 8.44 -10.94 3.84
CA ILE A 98 7.54 -10.17 2.96
C ILE A 98 7.94 -10.28 1.50
N GLN A 99 9.22 -10.08 1.18
CA GLN A 99 9.69 -10.15 -0.21
C GLN A 99 9.40 -11.52 -0.86
N ASN A 100 9.54 -12.62 -0.11
CA ASN A 100 9.25 -13.96 -0.61
C ASN A 100 7.74 -14.15 -0.83
N MET A 101 6.91 -13.70 0.11
CA MET A 101 5.46 -13.73 -0.03
C MET A 101 4.99 -12.87 -1.21
N ALA A 102 5.50 -11.65 -1.33
CA ALA A 102 5.21 -10.75 -2.44
C ALA A 102 5.66 -11.35 -3.78
N THR A 103 6.82 -12.02 -3.82
CA THR A 103 7.28 -12.75 -5.01
C THR A 103 6.28 -13.83 -5.39
N ALA A 104 5.88 -14.69 -4.45
CA ALA A 104 4.91 -15.76 -4.70
C ALA A 104 3.54 -15.21 -5.15
N CYS A 105 3.08 -14.13 -4.52
CA CYS A 105 1.80 -13.49 -4.84
C CYS A 105 1.80 -12.73 -6.16
N ALA A 106 2.96 -12.42 -6.74
CA ALA A 106 3.10 -11.72 -8.01
C ALA A 106 3.11 -12.67 -9.23
N VAL A 107 3.34 -13.96 -9.03
CA VAL A 107 3.45 -14.96 -10.12
C VAL A 107 2.10 -15.21 -10.78
N ASP A 108 2.10 -15.43 -12.11
CA ASP A 108 0.97 -15.88 -12.92
C ASP A 108 -0.34 -15.05 -12.81
N ARG A 109 -0.21 -13.75 -12.52
CA ARG A 109 -1.35 -12.82 -12.48
C ARG A 109 -1.85 -12.47 -13.88
N ASN A 110 -3.10 -12.84 -14.17
CA ASN A 110 -3.75 -12.63 -15.46
C ASN A 110 -5.09 -11.89 -15.38
N GLU A 111 -5.38 -11.27 -14.23
CA GLU A 111 -6.60 -10.49 -14.01
C GLU A 111 -6.64 -9.32 -15.02
N SER A 112 -7.69 -9.30 -15.85
CA SER A 112 -7.85 -8.33 -16.94
C SER A 112 -7.98 -6.89 -16.42
N CYS A 113 -8.68 -6.71 -15.31
CA CYS A 113 -8.82 -5.43 -14.62
C CYS A 113 -7.63 -5.21 -13.67
N LYS A 114 -6.93 -4.07 -13.84
CA LYS A 114 -5.77 -3.71 -13.01
C LYS A 114 -6.13 -3.48 -11.53
N CYS A 115 -7.35 -3.03 -11.23
CA CYS A 115 -7.82 -2.89 -9.85
C CYS A 115 -8.00 -4.27 -9.20
N ASP A 116 -8.66 -5.20 -9.90
CA ASP A 116 -8.82 -6.58 -9.42
C ASP A 116 -7.45 -7.24 -9.22
N ARG A 117 -6.52 -7.07 -10.15
CA ARG A 117 -5.14 -7.58 -10.03
C ARG A 117 -4.43 -7.06 -8.78
N SER A 118 -4.51 -5.75 -8.54
CA SER A 118 -3.88 -5.09 -7.38
C SER A 118 -4.49 -5.60 -6.07
N TYR A 119 -5.81 -5.73 -6.04
CA TYR A 119 -6.51 -6.31 -4.89
C TYR A 119 -6.09 -7.77 -4.65
N MET A 120 -6.07 -8.61 -5.68
CA MET A 120 -5.76 -10.03 -5.53
C MET A 120 -4.30 -10.27 -5.12
N PHE A 121 -3.38 -9.41 -5.54
CA PHE A 121 -2.02 -9.36 -4.97
C PHE A 121 -2.06 -9.07 -3.48
N MET A 122 -2.79 -8.02 -3.07
CA MET A 122 -2.85 -7.61 -1.67
C MET A 122 -3.52 -8.65 -0.77
N LYS A 123 -4.64 -9.22 -1.22
CA LYS A 123 -5.33 -10.34 -0.58
C LYS A 123 -4.38 -11.52 -0.36
N CYS A 124 -3.64 -11.92 -1.40
CA CYS A 124 -2.65 -12.99 -1.27
C CYS A 124 -1.58 -12.69 -0.21
N LEU A 125 -1.08 -11.46 -0.16
CA LEU A 125 -0.04 -11.09 0.81
C LEU A 125 -0.57 -11.15 2.25
N MET A 126 -1.74 -10.55 2.51
CA MET A 126 -2.38 -10.57 3.83
C MET A 126 -2.77 -11.99 4.26
N GLU A 127 -3.34 -12.79 3.36
CA GLU A 127 -3.63 -14.19 3.67
C GLU A 127 -2.36 -15.01 3.96
N SER A 128 -1.28 -14.79 3.20
CA SER A 128 -0.01 -15.50 3.40
C SER A 128 0.59 -15.16 4.75
N GLU A 129 0.50 -13.90 5.13
CA GLU A 129 0.91 -13.40 6.42
C GLU A 129 0.10 -14.02 7.56
N ILE A 130 -1.24 -13.95 7.50
CA ILE A 130 -2.13 -14.54 8.51
C ILE A 130 -1.84 -16.04 8.67
N LYS A 131 -1.66 -16.76 7.55
CA LYS A 131 -1.27 -18.17 7.55
C LYS A 131 0.11 -18.40 8.17
N SER A 132 1.04 -17.47 8.01
CA SER A 132 2.37 -17.54 8.64
C SER A 132 2.24 -17.43 10.16
N PHE A 133 1.49 -16.44 10.66
CA PHE A 133 1.22 -16.30 12.10
C PHE A 133 0.52 -17.51 12.70
N MET A 134 -0.51 -18.04 12.02
CA MET A 134 -1.23 -19.24 12.49
C MET A 134 -0.35 -20.49 12.58
N LYS A 135 0.74 -20.59 11.82
CA LYS A 135 1.69 -21.71 11.88
C LYS A 135 2.68 -21.61 13.04
N ILE A 136 2.83 -20.42 13.62
CA ILE A 136 3.77 -20.13 14.71
C ILE A 136 3.08 -20.23 16.09
N MET A 137 1.74 -20.21 16.13
CA MET A 137 0.92 -20.49 17.32
C MET A 137 0.62 -21.99 17.45
#